data_AF-A0A086A3P5-F1
#
_entry.id   AF-A0A086A3P5-F1
#
_cell.length_a   1.000
_cell.length_b   1.000
_cell.length_c   1.000
_cell.angle_alpha   90.00
_cell.angle_beta   90.00
_cell.angle_gamma   90.00
#
_symmetry.space_group_name_H-M   'P 1'
#
loop_
_entity.id
_entity.type
_entity.pdbx_description
1 polymer ?
#
loop_
_entity_poly.entity_id
_entity_poly.type
_entity_poly.pdbx_seq_one_letter_code
_entity_poly.pdbx_strand_id
1 'polypeptide(L)' 'MLTSKDSFLHLLKAEIEEFYKISIPDYTEEKQIVYILSRHLLGIYEKKLYVNFLCGKVVDYKVFYYIFNKKLI' A
#
# COMPACT_ATOMS: atom_id res chain seq x y z
N MET A 1 6.91 -17.30 -20.31
CA MET A 1 7.39 -15.93 -20.62
C MET A 1 6.75 -14.99 -19.62
N LEU A 2 7.52 -14.43 -18.68
CA LEU A 2 7.06 -13.32 -17.85
C LEU A 2 6.94 -12.10 -18.76
N THR A 3 5.74 -11.56 -18.89
CA THR A 3 5.55 -10.30 -19.63
C THR A 3 6.22 -9.17 -18.85
N SER A 4 6.69 -8.11 -19.51
CA SER A 4 7.30 -6.96 -18.80
C SER A 4 6.36 -6.38 -17.73
N LYS A 5 5.04 -6.50 -17.96
CA LYS A 5 3.99 -6.11 -17.02
C LYS A 5 4.00 -6.96 -15.76
N ASP A 6 4.17 -8.27 -15.85
CA ASP A 6 4.30 -9.13 -14.66
C ASP A 6 5.56 -8.79 -13.86
N SER A 7 6.68 -8.49 -14.54
CA SER A 7 7.91 -8.07 -13.86
C SER A 7 7.71 -6.76 -13.10
N PHE A 8 6.98 -5.79 -13.67
CA PHE A 8 6.72 -4.50 -13.00
C PHE A 8 5.84 -4.64 -11.76
N LEU A 9 4.82 -5.49 -11.79
CA LEU A 9 3.95 -5.73 -10.63
C LEU A 9 4.71 -6.40 -9.48
N HIS A 10 5.64 -7.31 -9.79
CA HIS A 10 6.52 -7.89 -8.78
C HIS A 10 7.48 -6.87 -8.17
N LEU A 11 7.96 -5.90 -8.97
CA LEU A 11 8.79 -4.81 -8.47
C LEU A 11 8.03 -3.89 -7.52
N LEU A 12 6.77 -3.53 -7.83
CA LEU A 12 5.95 -2.71 -6.94
C LEU A 12 5.76 -3.36 -5.56
N LYS A 13 5.48 -4.67 -5.54
CA LYS A 13 5.39 -5.40 -4.27
C LYS A 13 6.70 -5.30 -3.49
N ALA A 14 7.83 -5.65 -4.12
CA ALA A 14 9.13 -5.64 -3.47
C ALA A 14 9.51 -4.24 -2.94
N GLU A 15 9.25 -3.20 -3.73
CA GLU A 15 9.49 -1.80 -3.35
C GLU A 15 8.69 -1.41 -2.11
N ILE A 16 7.40 -1.73 -2.06
CA ILE A 16 6.54 -1.40 -0.92
C ILE A 16 7.03 -2.13 0.34
N GLU A 17 7.32 -3.42 0.24
CA GLU A 17 7.79 -4.23 1.37
C GLU A 17 9.14 -3.73 1.89
N GLU A 18 10.06 -3.37 0.99
CA GLU A 18 11.38 -2.85 1.36
C GLU A 18 11.31 -1.46 2.00
N PHE A 19 10.55 -0.54 1.39
CA PHE A 19 10.51 0.86 1.81
C PHE A 19 9.66 1.09 3.05
N TYR A 20 8.50 0.44 3.14
CA TYR A 20 7.55 0.64 4.24
C TYR A 20 7.64 -0.44 5.33
N LYS A 21 8.48 -1.47 5.14
CA LYS A 21 8.66 -2.59 6.08
C LYS A 21 7.34 -3.29 6.42
N ILE A 22 6.44 -3.38 5.45
CA ILE A 22 5.18 -4.12 5.56
C ILE A 22 5.24 -5.42 4.77
N SER A 23 4.39 -6.38 5.11
CA SER A 23 4.21 -7.59 4.31
C SER A 23 2.94 -7.49 3.49
N ILE A 24 3.08 -7.63 2.17
CA ILE A 24 1.96 -7.67 1.24
C ILE A 24 1.66 -9.13 0.92
N PRO A 25 0.39 -9.56 1.02
CA PRO A 25 0.02 -10.93 0.66
C PRO A 25 0.36 -11.21 -0.81
N ASP A 26 0.81 -12.43 -1.12
CA ASP A 26 1.08 -12.85 -2.52
C ASP A 26 -0.20 -12.88 -3.38
N TYR A 27 -1.35 -13.09 -2.74
CA TYR A 27 -2.66 -13.06 -3.37
C TYR A 27 -3.71 -12.58 -2.37
N THR A 28 -4.63 -11.74 -2.83
CA THR A 28 -5.79 -11.29 -2.06
C THR A 28 -6.99 -11.07 -2.99
N GLU A 29 -8.20 -11.35 -2.51
CA GLU A 29 -9.43 -11.01 -3.23
C GLU A 29 -9.86 -9.56 -2.95
N GLU A 30 -9.26 -8.92 -1.94
CA GLU A 30 -9.49 -7.52 -1.60
C GLU A 30 -9.02 -6.62 -2.73
N LYS A 31 -9.84 -5.64 -3.10
CA LYS A 31 -9.44 -4.62 -4.09
C LYS A 31 -8.42 -3.63 -3.54
N GLN A 32 -8.39 -3.47 -2.22
CA GLN A 32 -7.52 -2.53 -1.54
C GLN A 32 -7.23 -2.98 -0.11
N ILE A 33 -5.98 -2.87 0.31
CA ILE A 33 -5.57 -3.04 1.72
C ILE A 33 -4.97 -1.73 2.21
N VAL A 34 -5.34 -1.32 3.42
CA VAL A 34 -4.85 -0.10 4.06
C VAL A 34 -3.94 -0.46 5.22
N TYR A 35 -2.70 0.02 5.15
CA TYR A 35 -1.71 -0.13 6.21
C TYR A 35 -1.53 1.21 6.92
N ILE A 36 -1.53 1.19 8.26
CA ILE A 36 -1.17 2.37 9.06
C ILE A 36 0.34 2.36 9.20
N LEU A 37 1.02 3.29 8.52
CA LEU A 37 2.47 3.43 8.56
C LEU A 37 2.95 4.10 9.84
N SER A 38 2.22 5.12 10.30
CA SER A 38 2.48 5.77 11.58
C SER A 38 1.22 6.42 12.14
N ARG A 39 1.17 6.50 13.47
CA ARG A 39 0.12 7.15 14.23
C ARG A 39 0.76 8.01 15.31
N HIS A 40 0.43 9.29 15.34
CA HIS A 40 0.96 10.25 16.30
C HIS A 40 -0.17 10.98 17.02
N LEU A 41 0.16 11.60 18.15
CA LEU A 41 -0.74 12.47 18.92
C LEU A 41 -2.09 11.77 19.18
N LEU A 42 -2.05 10.54 19.71
CA LEU A 42 -3.22 9.70 20.03
C LEU A 42 -4.14 9.38 18.82
N GLY A 43 -3.65 9.52 17.58
CA GLY A 43 -4.46 9.33 16.37
C GLY A 43 -4.97 10.61 15.73
N ILE A 44 -4.54 11.77 16.21
CA ILE A 44 -4.81 13.02 15.51
C ILE A 44 -4.08 13.01 14.15
N TYR A 45 -2.85 12.49 14.10
CA TYR A 45 -2.08 12.39 12.86
C TYR A 45 -1.88 10.93 12.49
N GLU A 46 -2.28 10.57 11.27
CA GLU A 46 -2.08 9.23 10.74
C GLU A 46 -1.46 9.30 9.34
N LYS A 47 -0.45 8.46 9.11
CA LYS A 47 0.09 8.19 7.78
C LYS A 47 -0.40 6.82 7.36
N LYS A 48 -1.14 6.75 6.27
CA LYS A 48 -1.73 5.49 5.76
C LYS A 48 -1.24 5.21 4.36
N LEU A 49 -0.95 3.94 4.09
CA LEU A 49 -0.61 3.42 2.78
C LEU A 49 -1.78 2.60 2.26
N TYR A 50 -2.27 2.99 1.09
CA TYR A 50 -3.35 2.33 0.37
C TYR A 50 -2.71 1.53 -0.75
N VAL A 51 -2.80 0.20 -0.68
CA VAL A 51 -2.28 -0.71 -1.70
C VAL A 51 -3.47 -1.24 -2.49
N ASN A 52 -3.49 -0.99 -3.79
CA ASN A 52 -4.54 -1.42 -4.70
C ASN A 52 -4.16 -2.73 -5.38
N PHE A 53 -5.11 -3.65 -5.48
CA PHE A 53 -4.91 -4.96 -6.07
C PHE A 53 -5.85 -5.17 -7.26
N LEU A 54 -5.37 -5.92 -8.25
CA LEU A 54 -6.17 -6.43 -9.35
C LEU A 54 -5.78 -7.89 -9.59
N CYS A 55 -6.77 -8.80 -9.55
CA CYS A 55 -6.54 -10.24 -9.65
C CYS A 55 -5.48 -10.74 -8.65
N GLY A 56 -5.53 -10.23 -7.42
CA GLY A 56 -4.60 -10.56 -6.33
C GLY A 56 -3.18 -10.03 -6.44
N LYS A 57 -2.85 -9.30 -7.51
CA LYS A 57 -1.54 -8.64 -7.66
C LYS A 57 -1.63 -7.15 -7.34
N VAL A 58 -0.58 -6.60 -6.72
CA VAL A 58 -0.44 -5.16 -6.48
C VAL A 58 -0.32 -4.44 -7.82
N VAL A 59 -1.15 -3.42 -8.04
CA VAL A 59 -1.13 -2.61 -9.28
C VAL A 59 -0.77 -1.15 -9.05
N ASP A 60 -1.01 -0.63 -7.84
CA ASP A 60 -0.78 0.77 -7.48
C ASP A 60 -0.71 0.89 -5.96
N TYR A 61 -0.06 1.94 -5.47
CA TYR A 61 -0.10 2.29 -4.07
C TYR A 61 -0.06 3.81 -3.87
N LYS A 62 -0.71 4.30 -2.81
CA LYS A 62 -0.72 5.72 -2.46
C LYS A 62 -0.58 5.91 -0.97
N VAL A 63 0.23 6.89 -0.58
CA VAL A 63 0.34 7.31 0.81
C VAL A 63 -0.50 8.55 1.01
N PHE A 64 -1.35 8.53 2.04
CA PHE A 64 -2.15 9.67 2.45
C PHE A 64 -1.89 10.03 3.89
N TYR A 65 -1.94 11.34 4.16
CA TYR A 65 -1.79 11.90 5.49
C TYR A 65 -3.15 12.38 5.99
N TYR A 66 -3.42 12.09 7.27
CA TYR A 66 -4.66 12.44 7.93
C TYR A 66 -4.39 13.31 9.14
N ILE A 67 -5.21 14.35 9.31
CA ILE A 67 -5.33 15.14 10.54
C ILE A 67 -6.79 15.07 11.01
N PHE A 68 -7.04 14.67 12.25
CA PHE A 68 -8.41 14.51 12.78
C PHE A 68 -9.32 13.68 11.85
N ASN A 69 -8.79 12.58 11.31
CA ASN A 69 -9.45 11.73 10.29
C ASN A 69 -9.79 12.42 8.96
N LYS A 70 -9.37 13.67 8.73
CA LYS A 70 -9.50 14.34 7.44
C LYS A 70 -8.24 14.12 6.61
N LYS A 71 -8.44 13.64 5.39
CA LYS A 71 -7.37 13.49 4.41
C LYS A 71 -6.84 14.88 4.02
N LEU A 72 -5.53 15.07 4.09
CA LEU A 72 -4.86 16.28 3.64
C LEU A 72 -4.37 16.19 2.20
N ILE A 73 -3.56 15.16 1.94
CA ILE A 73 -2.80 14.93 0.70
C ILE A 73 -2.94 13.44 0.39
#